data_AF-A0A8E2W8F6-F1
#
_entry.id   AF-A0A8E2W8F6-F1
#
_cell.length_a   1.000
_cell.length_b   1.000
_cell.length_c   1.000
_cell.angle_alpha   90.00
_cell.angle_beta   90.00
_cell.angle_gamma   90.00
#
_symmetry.space_group_name_H-M   'P 1'
#
loop_
_entity.id
_entity.type
_entity.pdbx_description
1 polymer ?
#
loop_
_entity_poly.entity_id
_entity_poly.type
_entity_poly.pdbx_seq_one_letter_code
_entity_poly.pdbx_strand_id
1 'polypeptide(L)'
;MGQAVTETIELPRQSDGTGFYLHFTGGFRAANLAEGGWRIEPVFVNDKPCATGPLTMAQLQLLTTQNKFRAVAFQRLGWMDGVYHSAWAPIVPEKANHSEGPAELWRNIAGNISRPRTKELFESAKHPAEEEIAKALDDQHPVEALASYVSLSLRSMDISVEQIAEHYHEQLVNHMAAGRVDGQRSANTLSQTLYAHVHSFFLHLGAARDYLGALIAHRIGLDHAKIDSMARLVGQLRQATLPKDALLELLFAGGDIAAHPQKPGNFAVAGWMQEVTSIRNELVHKRPYGSKFKERFGWVVPTQKEAGLYRYFRPLNLNGSREHDVFEVIRHHYARCNDLMHKSARASGNNAAMTHITDKDMISLKIRRGGEASG
;
A
#
# COMPACT_ATOMS: atom_id res chain seq x y z
N MET A 1 26.02 -46.23 -2.35
CA MET A 1 24.70 -46.69 -2.82
C MET A 1 23.66 -45.77 -2.21
N GLY A 2 23.03 -44.90 -3.00
CA GLY A 2 21.95 -44.05 -2.50
C GLY A 2 20.70 -44.91 -2.30
N GLN A 3 20.12 -44.89 -1.10
CA GLN A 3 18.80 -45.48 -0.87
C GLN A 3 17.80 -44.79 -1.79
N ALA A 4 17.11 -45.57 -2.62
CA ALA A 4 16.00 -45.07 -3.41
C ALA A 4 14.92 -44.53 -2.47
N VAL A 5 14.37 -43.35 -2.79
CA VAL A 5 13.19 -42.80 -2.11
C VAL A 5 12.04 -43.76 -2.38
N THR A 6 11.68 -44.57 -1.39
CA THR A 6 10.69 -45.66 -1.55
C THR A 6 9.25 -45.22 -1.29
N GLU A 7 9.02 -44.03 -0.74
CA GLU A 7 7.68 -43.49 -0.49
C GLU A 7 7.64 -42.00 -0.82
N THR A 8 6.73 -41.62 -1.72
CA THR A 8 6.39 -40.22 -2.01
C THR A 8 4.94 -39.98 -1.63
N ILE A 9 4.68 -38.93 -0.86
CA ILE A 9 3.33 -38.46 -0.53
C ILE A 9 3.06 -37.20 -1.34
N GLU A 10 1.89 -37.14 -1.97
CA GLU A 10 1.43 -35.94 -2.65
C GLU A 10 1.22 -34.80 -1.65
N LEU A 11 1.79 -33.63 -1.92
CA LEU A 11 1.57 -32.44 -1.10
C LEU A 11 0.26 -31.77 -1.55
N PRO A 12 -0.81 -31.79 -0.74
CA PRO A 12 -2.09 -31.25 -1.14
C PRO A 12 -1.98 -29.73 -1.31
N ARG A 13 -2.56 -29.21 -2.39
CA ARG A 13 -2.72 -27.77 -2.58
C ARG A 13 -3.91 -27.24 -1.76
N GLN A 14 -3.92 -25.94 -1.47
CA GLN A 14 -5.08 -25.29 -0.85
C GLN A 14 -6.30 -25.40 -1.77
N SER A 15 -7.46 -25.69 -1.19
CA SER A 15 -8.72 -25.74 -1.92
C SER A 15 -9.11 -24.37 -2.46
N ASP A 16 -9.81 -24.35 -3.58
CA ASP A 16 -10.34 -23.12 -4.17
C ASP A 16 -11.25 -22.37 -3.19
N GLY A 17 -11.10 -21.06 -3.18
CA GLY A 17 -11.83 -20.19 -2.27
C GLY A 17 -11.53 -18.72 -2.52
N THR A 18 -12.43 -17.84 -2.09
CA THR A 18 -12.24 -16.40 -2.19
C THR A 18 -12.68 -15.72 -0.89
N GLY A 19 -12.04 -14.59 -0.59
CA GLY A 19 -12.35 -13.75 0.56
C GLY A 19 -12.27 -12.29 0.19
N PHE A 20 -13.11 -11.49 0.84
CA PHE A 20 -13.07 -10.03 0.74
C PHE A 20 -13.08 -9.43 2.13
N TYR A 21 -12.03 -8.67 2.45
CA TYR A 21 -11.76 -8.13 3.77
C TYR A 21 -11.65 -6.61 3.73
N LEU A 22 -12.10 -5.97 4.80
CA LEU A 22 -11.80 -4.60 5.14
C LEU A 22 -10.89 -4.60 6.37
N HIS A 23 -9.67 -4.09 6.20
CA HIS A 23 -8.65 -4.05 7.24
C HIS A 23 -8.73 -2.76 8.04
N PHE A 24 -8.52 -2.86 9.35
CA PHE A 24 -8.46 -1.72 10.25
C PHE A 24 -7.16 -1.73 11.06
N THR A 25 -6.83 -0.57 11.64
CA THR A 25 -5.73 -0.46 12.60
C THR A 25 -5.97 -1.37 13.82
N GLY A 26 -4.88 -1.83 14.44
CA GLY A 26 -4.96 -2.66 15.64
C GLY A 26 -5.18 -4.17 15.40
N GLY A 27 -5.16 -4.65 14.16
CA GLY A 27 -5.31 -6.08 13.83
C GLY A 27 -6.76 -6.56 13.73
N PHE A 28 -7.71 -5.63 13.85
CA PHE A 28 -9.13 -5.85 13.60
C PHE A 28 -9.40 -5.87 12.09
N ARG A 29 -10.20 -6.82 11.62
CA ARG A 29 -10.69 -6.84 10.22
C ARG A 29 -12.16 -7.23 10.15
N ALA A 30 -12.82 -6.81 9.08
CA ALA A 30 -14.17 -7.24 8.74
C ALA A 30 -14.13 -8.09 7.47
N ALA A 31 -14.70 -9.29 7.52
CA ALA A 31 -14.84 -10.18 6.38
C ALA A 31 -16.25 -10.04 5.79
N ASN A 32 -16.35 -9.89 4.47
CA ASN A 32 -17.62 -9.91 3.78
C ASN A 32 -18.17 -11.33 3.71
N LEU A 33 -19.46 -11.47 3.94
CA LEU A 33 -20.22 -12.72 3.87
C LEU A 33 -21.06 -12.72 2.59
N ALA A 34 -21.53 -13.91 2.20
CA ALA A 34 -22.59 -14.03 1.22
C ALA A 34 -23.80 -13.13 1.62
N GLU A 35 -24.53 -12.62 0.63
CA GLU A 35 -25.72 -11.77 0.82
C GLU A 35 -25.45 -10.36 1.39
N GLY A 36 -24.19 -9.89 1.36
CA GLY A 36 -23.83 -8.50 1.71
C GLY A 36 -23.67 -8.23 3.20
N GLY A 37 -23.74 -9.27 4.04
CA GLY A 37 -23.38 -9.19 5.46
C GLY A 37 -21.88 -9.04 5.69
N TRP A 38 -21.50 -8.60 6.88
CA TRP A 38 -20.10 -8.53 7.34
C TRP A 38 -19.94 -9.25 8.67
N ARG A 39 -18.83 -9.91 8.92
CA ARG A 39 -18.44 -10.33 10.27
C ARG A 39 -17.14 -9.66 10.66
N ILE A 40 -16.91 -9.45 11.94
CA ILE A 40 -15.66 -8.89 12.44
C ILE A 40 -14.84 -9.97 13.13
N GLU A 41 -13.52 -9.86 13.00
CA GLU A 41 -12.56 -10.78 13.61
C GLU A 41 -11.23 -10.09 13.93
N PRO A 42 -10.57 -10.44 15.06
CA PRO A 42 -11.07 -11.31 16.12
C PRO A 42 -11.91 -10.56 17.17
N VAL A 43 -12.82 -11.28 17.84
CA VAL A 43 -13.50 -10.90 19.09
C VAL A 43 -13.19 -11.93 20.17
N PHE A 44 -12.92 -11.50 21.40
CA PHE A 44 -12.55 -12.39 22.50
C PHE A 44 -13.78 -12.84 23.28
N VAL A 45 -14.15 -14.13 23.14
CA VAL A 45 -15.35 -14.73 23.75
C VAL A 45 -14.99 -16.08 24.35
N ASN A 46 -15.38 -16.33 25.60
CA ASN A 46 -15.09 -17.58 26.33
C ASN A 46 -13.60 -17.98 26.26
N ASP A 47 -12.73 -17.01 26.54
CA ASP A 47 -11.27 -17.14 26.53
C ASP A 47 -10.66 -17.58 25.18
N LYS A 48 -11.36 -17.32 24.07
CA LYS A 48 -10.92 -17.68 22.72
C LYS A 48 -11.14 -16.53 21.72
N PRO A 49 -10.28 -16.40 20.71
CA PRO A 49 -10.54 -15.55 19.56
C PRO A 49 -11.64 -16.18 18.70
N CYS A 50 -12.67 -15.40 18.42
CA CYS A 50 -13.86 -15.78 17.66
C CYS A 50 -14.13 -14.74 16.57
N ALA A 51 -15.10 -15.03 15.71
CA ALA A 51 -15.72 -14.04 14.83
C ALA A 51 -17.15 -13.77 15.28
N THR A 52 -17.70 -12.58 14.97
CA THR A 52 -19.10 -12.28 15.26
C THR A 52 -20.06 -12.98 14.30
N GLY A 53 -21.35 -12.97 14.64
CA GLY A 53 -22.41 -13.14 13.65
C GLY A 53 -22.43 -12.00 12.61
N PRO A 54 -23.29 -12.13 11.58
CA PRO A 54 -23.42 -11.11 10.54
C PRO A 54 -23.84 -9.74 11.09
N LEU A 55 -23.23 -8.70 10.54
CA LEU A 55 -23.45 -7.29 10.79
C LEU A 55 -23.83 -6.62 9.47
N THR A 56 -24.76 -5.67 9.55
CA THR A 56 -25.00 -4.69 8.48
C THR A 56 -23.84 -3.70 8.38
N MET A 57 -23.69 -3.04 7.23
CA MET A 57 -22.68 -1.98 7.07
C MET A 57 -22.86 -0.84 8.09
N ALA A 58 -24.10 -0.47 8.43
CA ALA A 58 -24.38 0.56 9.44
C ALA A 58 -23.90 0.14 10.84
N GLN A 59 -24.11 -1.12 11.22
CA GLN A 59 -23.61 -1.66 12.49
C GLN A 59 -22.07 -1.71 12.51
N LEU A 60 -21.45 -2.11 11.40
CA LEU A 60 -20.00 -2.12 11.26
C LEU A 60 -19.42 -0.71 11.43
N GLN A 61 -19.99 0.28 10.74
CA GLN A 61 -19.57 1.69 10.84
C GLN A 61 -19.71 2.25 12.24
N LEU A 62 -20.84 1.97 12.91
CA LEU A 62 -21.08 2.39 14.29
C LEU A 62 -20.03 1.80 15.23
N LEU A 63 -19.81 0.48 15.14
CA LEU A 63 -18.85 -0.25 15.98
C LEU A 63 -17.44 0.29 15.78
N THR A 64 -17.00 0.46 14.53
CA THR A 64 -15.63 0.93 14.22
C THR A 64 -15.42 2.37 14.67
N THR A 65 -16.45 3.23 14.56
CA THR A 65 -16.39 4.62 15.00
C THR A 65 -16.31 4.71 16.52
N GLN A 66 -17.18 4.00 17.24
CA GLN A 66 -17.20 3.98 18.71
C GLN A 66 -15.88 3.46 19.30
N ASN A 67 -15.31 2.43 18.68
CA ASN A 67 -14.06 1.81 19.13
C ASN A 67 -12.80 2.44 18.54
N LYS A 68 -12.93 3.47 17.70
CA LYS A 68 -11.80 4.16 17.03
C LYS A 68 -10.93 3.18 16.21
N PHE A 69 -11.54 2.19 15.58
CA PHE A 69 -10.87 1.37 14.56
C PHE A 69 -10.88 2.15 13.25
N ARG A 70 -9.69 2.40 12.69
CA ARG A 70 -9.57 3.19 11.47
C ARG A 70 -9.35 2.27 10.29
N ALA A 71 -10.21 2.37 9.29
CA ALA A 71 -10.08 1.59 8.08
C ALA A 71 -8.78 1.97 7.33
N VAL A 72 -8.13 0.94 6.76
CA VAL A 72 -6.84 1.01 6.09
C VAL A 72 -7.01 0.74 4.59
N ALA A 73 -7.56 -0.43 4.24
CA ALA A 73 -7.67 -0.90 2.87
C ALA A 73 -8.70 -2.03 2.76
N PHE A 74 -9.14 -2.28 1.53
CA PHE A 74 -9.81 -3.51 1.16
C PHE A 74 -8.78 -4.54 0.66
N GLN A 75 -9.04 -5.81 0.89
CA GLN A 75 -8.25 -6.92 0.36
C GLN A 75 -9.20 -7.95 -0.24
N ARG A 76 -8.96 -8.31 -1.50
CA ARG A 76 -9.59 -9.47 -2.12
C ARG A 76 -8.52 -10.53 -2.27
N LEU A 77 -8.75 -11.70 -1.69
CA LEU A 77 -7.84 -12.82 -1.79
C LEU A 77 -8.56 -14.07 -2.27
N GLY A 78 -7.81 -15.03 -2.79
CA GLY A 78 -8.35 -16.33 -3.14
C GLY A 78 -7.31 -17.32 -3.61
N TRP A 79 -7.74 -18.58 -3.70
CA TRP A 79 -7.00 -19.68 -4.29
C TRP A 79 -7.76 -20.19 -5.50
N MET A 80 -7.05 -20.42 -6.60
CA MET A 80 -7.56 -21.07 -7.80
C MET A 80 -6.53 -22.09 -8.26
N ASP A 81 -6.92 -23.37 -8.32
CA ASP A 81 -6.03 -24.50 -8.59
C ASP A 81 -4.80 -24.51 -7.65
N GLY A 82 -4.99 -24.08 -6.39
CA GLY A 82 -3.92 -23.96 -5.41
C GLY A 82 -3.00 -22.76 -5.56
N VAL A 83 -3.23 -21.88 -6.54
CA VAL A 83 -2.47 -20.63 -6.73
C VAL A 83 -3.13 -19.51 -5.94
N TYR A 84 -2.35 -18.88 -5.06
CA TYR A 84 -2.80 -17.73 -4.28
C TYR A 84 -2.81 -16.45 -5.12
N HIS A 85 -3.88 -15.67 -4.98
CA HIS A 85 -4.00 -14.33 -5.54
C HIS A 85 -4.48 -13.37 -4.46
N SER A 86 -3.86 -12.19 -4.38
CA SER A 86 -4.30 -11.07 -3.52
C SER A 86 -4.34 -9.78 -4.31
N ALA A 87 -5.37 -8.98 -4.05
CA ALA A 87 -5.51 -7.62 -4.54
C ALA A 87 -5.80 -6.70 -3.35
N TRP A 88 -4.85 -5.81 -3.08
CA TRP A 88 -4.94 -4.79 -2.03
C TRP A 88 -5.38 -3.46 -2.63
N ALA A 89 -6.38 -2.82 -2.01
CA ALA A 89 -6.96 -1.56 -2.48
C ALA A 89 -7.00 -0.51 -1.35
N PRO A 90 -6.17 0.54 -1.39
CA PRO A 90 -6.14 1.58 -0.35
C PRO A 90 -7.47 2.33 -0.22
N ILE A 91 -7.82 2.72 1.01
CA ILE A 91 -8.89 3.69 1.23
C ILE A 91 -8.33 5.09 0.98
N VAL A 92 -8.70 5.65 -0.17
CA VAL A 92 -8.38 7.02 -0.56
C VAL A 92 -9.43 7.97 0.04
N PRO A 93 -9.04 9.02 0.79
CA PRO A 93 -9.96 10.03 1.30
C PRO A 93 -10.89 10.61 0.21
N GLU A 94 -12.13 10.91 0.58
CA GLU A 94 -13.15 11.53 -0.31
C GLU A 94 -13.56 10.67 -1.52
N LYS A 95 -13.19 9.37 -1.54
CA LYS A 95 -13.64 8.42 -2.56
C LYS A 95 -14.66 7.46 -1.99
N ALA A 96 -15.69 7.18 -2.79
CA ALA A 96 -16.68 6.15 -2.53
C ALA A 96 -16.34 4.82 -3.23
N ASN A 97 -15.67 4.90 -4.38
CA ASN A 97 -15.18 3.73 -5.11
C ASN A 97 -13.66 3.64 -4.97
N HIS A 98 -13.18 2.50 -4.47
CA HIS A 98 -11.77 2.21 -4.22
C HIS A 98 -11.21 1.11 -5.13
N SER A 99 -11.95 0.71 -6.17
CA SER A 99 -11.48 -0.29 -7.15
C SER A 99 -10.27 0.17 -7.96
N GLU A 100 -10.09 1.47 -8.15
CA GLU A 100 -8.93 2.07 -8.80
C GLU A 100 -8.09 2.84 -7.77
N GLY A 101 -7.05 2.17 -7.26
CA GLY A 101 -6.08 2.79 -6.37
C GLY A 101 -5.09 3.68 -7.12
N PRO A 102 -4.28 4.47 -6.40
CA PRO A 102 -3.30 5.37 -7.01
C PRO A 102 -2.24 4.60 -7.82
N ALA A 103 -1.81 3.43 -7.35
CA ALA A 103 -0.86 2.59 -8.08
C ALA A 103 -1.39 2.20 -9.47
N GLU A 104 -2.67 1.84 -9.58
CA GLU A 104 -3.35 1.51 -10.84
C GLU A 104 -3.45 2.73 -11.76
N LEU A 105 -3.80 3.91 -11.23
CA LEU A 105 -3.90 5.13 -12.03
C LEU A 105 -2.55 5.49 -12.68
N TRP A 106 -1.46 5.43 -11.92
CA TRP A 106 -0.11 5.69 -12.43
C TRP A 106 0.36 4.61 -13.41
N ARG A 107 0.00 3.34 -13.17
CA ARG A 107 0.24 2.25 -14.12
C ARG A 107 -0.48 2.49 -15.44
N ASN A 108 -1.75 2.93 -15.37
CA ASN A 108 -2.55 3.21 -16.56
C ASN A 108 -1.97 4.40 -17.34
N ILE A 109 -1.52 5.46 -16.66
CA ILE A 109 -0.81 6.58 -17.30
C ILE A 109 0.40 6.07 -18.07
N ALA A 110 1.29 5.31 -17.42
CA ALA A 110 2.48 4.76 -18.07
C ALA A 110 2.09 3.86 -19.27
N GLY A 111 1.15 2.94 -19.09
CA GLY A 111 0.69 2.03 -20.15
C GLY A 111 0.03 2.75 -21.33
N ASN A 112 -0.73 3.81 -21.08
CA ASN A 112 -1.38 4.60 -22.13
C ASN A 112 -0.39 5.46 -22.92
N ILE A 113 0.76 5.82 -22.33
CA ILE A 113 1.87 6.46 -23.05
C ILE A 113 2.67 5.41 -23.84
N SER A 114 2.93 4.25 -23.23
CA SER A 114 3.72 3.17 -23.81
C SER A 114 3.08 2.56 -25.06
N ARG A 115 1.77 2.31 -25.02
CA ARG A 115 1.07 1.57 -26.09
C ARG A 115 1.21 2.18 -27.48
N PRO A 116 0.89 3.47 -27.72
CA PRO A 116 1.10 4.05 -29.05
C PRO A 116 2.57 3.98 -29.49
N ARG A 117 3.51 4.13 -28.55
CA ARG A 117 4.96 4.11 -28.81
C ARG A 117 5.44 2.73 -29.27
N THR A 118 4.99 1.66 -28.61
CA THR A 118 5.44 0.29 -28.91
C THR A 118 4.58 -0.42 -29.96
N LYS A 119 3.47 0.20 -30.40
CA LYS A 119 2.48 -0.42 -31.29
C LYS A 119 3.08 -0.97 -32.58
N GLU A 120 3.86 -0.14 -33.28
CA GLU A 120 4.43 -0.51 -34.59
C GLU A 120 5.35 -1.73 -34.49
N LEU A 121 6.17 -1.82 -33.43
CA LEU A 121 7.03 -2.98 -33.20
C LEU A 121 6.22 -4.28 -33.05
N PHE A 122 5.17 -4.26 -32.23
CA PHE A 122 4.37 -5.45 -31.95
C PHE A 122 3.39 -5.81 -33.09
N GLU A 123 3.03 -4.86 -33.96
CA GLU A 123 2.20 -5.14 -35.14
C GLU A 123 3.02 -5.61 -36.36
N SER A 124 4.25 -5.13 -36.51
CA SER A 124 5.10 -5.45 -37.68
C SER A 124 5.92 -6.72 -37.49
N ALA A 125 6.34 -7.05 -36.27
CA ALA A 125 7.10 -8.25 -35.99
C ALA A 125 6.16 -9.42 -35.64
N LYS A 126 6.12 -10.45 -36.51
CA LYS A 126 5.34 -11.68 -36.24
C LYS A 126 5.80 -12.38 -34.96
N HIS A 127 7.11 -12.28 -34.66
CA HIS A 127 7.78 -12.76 -33.44
C HIS A 127 9.03 -11.89 -33.19
N PRO A 128 8.91 -10.71 -32.54
CA PRO A 128 10.08 -9.90 -32.22
C PRO A 128 11.03 -10.66 -31.29
N ALA A 129 12.33 -10.47 -31.44
CA ALA A 129 13.31 -11.10 -30.56
C ALA A 129 13.18 -10.54 -29.13
N GLU A 130 13.51 -11.35 -28.11
CA GLU A 130 13.41 -10.93 -26.71
C GLU A 130 14.20 -9.64 -26.42
N GLU A 131 15.38 -9.49 -27.03
CA GLU A 131 16.23 -8.30 -26.92
C GLU A 131 15.57 -7.06 -27.56
N GLU A 132 14.85 -7.22 -28.66
CA GLU A 132 14.12 -6.13 -29.33
C GLU A 132 12.92 -5.69 -28.48
N ILE A 133 12.22 -6.66 -27.88
CA ILE A 133 11.14 -6.40 -26.93
C ILE A 133 11.69 -5.64 -25.71
N ALA A 134 12.76 -6.14 -25.10
CA ALA A 134 13.38 -5.51 -23.93
C ALA A 134 13.82 -4.07 -24.25
N LYS A 135 14.56 -3.87 -25.35
CA LYS A 135 14.99 -2.54 -25.78
C LYS A 135 13.82 -1.58 -25.97
N ALA A 136 12.74 -2.02 -26.61
CA ALA A 136 11.58 -1.18 -26.81
C ALA A 136 10.82 -0.88 -25.51
N LEU A 137 10.77 -1.82 -24.58
CA LEU A 137 10.16 -1.60 -23.27
C LEU A 137 11.04 -0.74 -22.34
N ASP A 138 12.36 -0.79 -22.49
CA ASP A 138 13.33 -0.05 -21.67
C ASP A 138 13.59 1.37 -22.18
N ASP A 139 13.45 1.63 -23.49
CA ASP A 139 13.59 2.98 -24.09
C ASP A 139 12.34 3.84 -23.87
N GLN A 140 12.06 4.11 -22.59
CA GLN A 140 10.87 4.81 -22.13
C GLN A 140 11.05 6.33 -22.21
N HIS A 141 10.00 7.02 -22.65
CA HIS A 141 9.94 8.47 -22.51
C HIS A 141 9.98 8.86 -21.01
N PRO A 142 10.63 9.96 -20.57
CA PRO A 142 10.76 10.30 -19.15
C PRO A 142 9.44 10.31 -18.36
N VAL A 143 8.36 10.79 -18.96
CA VAL A 143 7.02 10.78 -18.33
C VAL A 143 6.49 9.36 -18.13
N GLU A 144 6.71 8.46 -19.09
CA GLU A 144 6.34 7.03 -19.01
C GLU A 144 7.11 6.35 -17.87
N ALA A 145 8.43 6.53 -17.87
CA ALA A 145 9.32 5.96 -16.86
C ALA A 145 8.97 6.43 -15.44
N LEU A 146 8.84 7.74 -15.24
CA LEU A 146 8.53 8.31 -13.93
C LEU A 146 7.14 7.90 -13.44
N ALA A 147 6.14 7.82 -14.33
CA ALA A 147 4.82 7.29 -13.98
C ALA A 147 4.88 5.81 -13.55
N SER A 148 5.66 4.99 -14.28
CA SER A 148 5.91 3.60 -13.93
C SER A 148 6.58 3.46 -12.57
N TYR A 149 7.61 4.28 -12.29
CA TYR A 149 8.33 4.26 -11.01
C TYR A 149 7.46 4.69 -9.83
N VAL A 150 6.58 5.69 -10.02
CA VAL A 150 5.57 6.05 -9.02
C VAL A 150 4.63 4.87 -8.76
N SER A 151 4.10 4.24 -9.81
CA SER A 151 3.22 3.09 -9.69
C SER A 151 3.87 1.93 -8.93
N LEU A 152 5.10 1.56 -9.30
CA LEU A 152 5.84 0.46 -8.67
C LEU A 152 6.15 0.75 -7.19
N SER A 153 6.52 1.98 -6.88
CA SER A 153 6.76 2.42 -5.50
C SER A 153 5.48 2.33 -4.67
N LEU A 154 4.34 2.77 -5.22
CA LEU A 154 3.05 2.67 -4.54
C LEU A 154 2.61 1.22 -4.33
N ARG A 155 2.77 0.35 -5.33
CA ARG A 155 2.48 -1.08 -5.15
C ARG A 155 3.33 -1.72 -4.06
N SER A 156 4.62 -1.38 -4.00
CA SER A 156 5.53 -1.92 -2.98
C SER A 156 5.19 -1.39 -1.58
N MET A 157 4.70 -0.15 -1.50
CA MET A 157 4.13 0.42 -0.28
C MET A 157 2.84 -0.33 0.13
N ASP A 158 1.93 -0.61 -0.80
CA ASP A 158 0.70 -1.38 -0.56
C ASP A 158 1.01 -2.76 0.04
N ILE A 159 1.94 -3.49 -0.57
CA ILE A 159 2.40 -4.80 -0.07
C ILE A 159 2.94 -4.68 1.36
N SER A 160 3.71 -3.63 1.65
CA SER A 160 4.25 -3.42 2.99
C SER A 160 3.14 -3.19 4.02
N VAL A 161 2.10 -2.42 3.66
CA VAL A 161 0.94 -2.18 4.54
C VAL A 161 0.09 -3.45 4.72
N GLU A 162 -0.12 -4.24 3.66
CA GLU A 162 -0.80 -5.54 3.73
C GLU A 162 -0.11 -6.47 4.75
N GLN A 163 1.21 -6.62 4.65
CA GLN A 163 1.97 -7.48 5.55
C GLN A 163 1.98 -6.97 7.00
N ILE A 164 1.97 -5.64 7.20
CA ILE A 164 1.82 -5.05 8.54
C ILE A 164 0.42 -5.33 9.11
N ALA A 165 -0.62 -5.21 8.30
CA ALA A 165 -1.99 -5.49 8.71
C ALA A 165 -2.17 -6.96 9.14
N GLU A 166 -1.67 -7.89 8.32
CA GLU A 166 -1.68 -9.32 8.64
C GLU A 166 -0.87 -9.63 9.90
N HIS A 167 0.33 -9.05 10.07
CA HIS A 167 1.10 -9.19 11.30
C HIS A 167 0.29 -8.74 12.53
N TYR A 168 -0.35 -7.57 12.45
CA TYR A 168 -1.17 -7.06 13.56
C TYR A 168 -2.34 -7.99 13.88
N HIS A 169 -3.02 -8.50 12.84
CA HIS A 169 -4.12 -9.45 13.01
C HIS A 169 -3.66 -10.73 13.69
N GLU A 170 -2.59 -11.35 13.18
CA GLU A 170 -2.03 -12.58 13.73
C GLU A 170 -1.58 -12.40 15.18
N GLN A 171 -0.91 -11.30 15.49
CA GLN A 171 -0.47 -11.02 16.86
C GLN A 171 -1.65 -10.80 17.81
N LEU A 172 -2.72 -10.12 17.37
CA LEU A 172 -3.93 -9.95 18.18
C LEU A 172 -4.57 -11.31 18.50
N VAL A 173 -4.75 -12.16 17.48
CA VAL A 173 -5.29 -13.51 17.62
C VAL A 173 -4.42 -14.35 18.56
N ASN A 174 -3.10 -14.32 18.40
CA ASN A 174 -2.16 -15.10 19.22
C ASN A 174 -2.16 -14.67 20.70
N HIS A 175 -2.32 -13.38 20.99
CA HIS A 175 -2.44 -12.91 22.37
C HIS A 175 -3.78 -13.35 22.98
N MET A 176 -4.88 -13.22 22.23
CA MET A 176 -6.19 -13.72 22.65
C MET A 176 -6.17 -15.22 22.93
N ALA A 177 -5.66 -16.03 22.00
CA ALA A 177 -5.58 -17.49 22.15
C ALA A 177 -4.73 -17.92 23.36
N ALA A 178 -3.72 -17.13 23.71
CA ALA A 178 -2.87 -17.37 24.87
C ALA A 178 -3.42 -16.77 26.18
N GLY A 179 -4.61 -16.15 26.17
CA GLY A 179 -5.17 -15.45 27.33
C GLY A 179 -4.43 -14.18 27.75
N ARG A 180 -3.52 -13.66 26.92
CA ARG A 180 -2.65 -12.50 27.19
C ARG A 180 -3.30 -11.17 26.77
N VAL A 181 -4.49 -10.91 27.28
CA VAL A 181 -5.31 -9.71 26.96
C VAL A 181 -5.22 -8.61 28.04
N ASP A 182 -4.38 -8.82 29.05
CA ASP A 182 -4.16 -7.96 30.22
C ASP A 182 -3.02 -6.94 30.04
N GLY A 183 -2.56 -6.74 28.79
CA GLY A 183 -1.48 -5.81 28.46
C GLY A 183 -0.08 -6.39 28.64
N GLN A 184 0.06 -7.70 28.87
CA GLN A 184 1.34 -8.38 28.85
C GLN A 184 2.08 -8.14 27.52
N ARG A 185 3.35 -7.75 27.65
CA ARG A 185 4.23 -7.48 26.52
C ARG A 185 4.85 -8.76 26.00
N SER A 186 4.85 -8.95 24.68
CA SER A 186 5.53 -10.08 24.05
C SER A 186 6.20 -9.70 22.73
N ALA A 187 7.16 -10.52 22.33
CA ALA A 187 7.86 -10.45 21.06
C ALA A 187 8.09 -11.86 20.54
N ASN A 188 8.11 -12.03 19.22
CA ASN A 188 8.41 -13.29 18.56
C ASN A 188 9.22 -13.06 17.28
N THR A 189 9.70 -14.13 16.66
CA THR A 189 10.52 -14.06 15.43
C THR A 189 9.81 -13.34 14.28
N LEU A 190 8.48 -13.45 14.18
CA LEU A 190 7.66 -12.71 13.21
C LEU A 190 7.76 -11.18 13.35
N SER A 191 8.22 -10.67 14.50
CA SER A 191 8.47 -9.23 14.67
C SER A 191 9.57 -8.72 13.74
N GLN A 192 10.51 -9.57 13.28
CA GLN A 192 11.52 -9.15 12.31
C GLN A 192 10.91 -8.80 10.95
N THR A 193 9.89 -9.55 10.52
CA THR A 193 9.11 -9.27 9.31
C THR A 193 8.40 -7.92 9.41
N LEU A 194 7.81 -7.61 10.58
CA LEU A 194 7.24 -6.27 10.83
C LEU A 194 8.30 -5.18 10.64
N TYR A 195 9.52 -5.35 11.15
CA TYR A 195 10.58 -4.34 11.02
C TYR A 195 10.96 -4.08 9.55
N ALA A 196 11.09 -5.14 8.77
CA ALA A 196 11.38 -5.05 7.34
C ALA A 196 10.27 -4.29 6.60
N HIS A 197 9.00 -4.57 6.87
CA HIS A 197 7.89 -3.88 6.21
C HIS A 197 7.71 -2.43 6.67
N VAL A 198 7.99 -2.11 7.94
CA VAL A 198 7.99 -0.71 8.41
C VAL A 198 9.08 0.08 7.67
N HIS A 199 10.28 -0.48 7.53
CA HIS A 199 11.36 0.17 6.77
C HIS A 199 11.00 0.32 5.29
N SER A 200 10.54 -0.76 4.66
CA SER A 200 10.09 -0.81 3.25
C SER A 200 9.00 0.23 2.97
N PHE A 201 8.03 0.37 3.86
CA PHE A 201 6.96 1.36 3.76
C PHE A 201 7.52 2.79 3.62
N PHE A 202 8.39 3.23 4.51
CA PHE A 202 8.95 4.59 4.46
C PHE A 202 9.93 4.79 3.31
N LEU A 203 10.61 3.72 2.88
CA LEU A 203 11.47 3.75 1.69
C LEU A 203 10.63 4.01 0.43
N HIS A 204 9.59 3.21 0.19
CA HIS A 204 8.76 3.31 -1.01
C HIS A 204 7.85 4.54 -1.02
N LEU A 205 7.35 4.98 0.14
CA LEU A 205 6.67 6.27 0.24
C LEU A 205 7.61 7.41 -0.17
N GLY A 206 8.85 7.41 0.34
CA GLY A 206 9.86 8.39 -0.04
C GLY A 206 10.16 8.37 -1.54
N ALA A 207 10.35 7.18 -2.11
CA ALA A 207 10.61 6.99 -3.54
C ALA A 207 9.46 7.51 -4.42
N ALA A 208 8.21 7.15 -4.11
CA ALA A 208 7.05 7.63 -4.87
C ALA A 208 6.99 9.18 -4.90
N ARG A 209 7.23 9.82 -3.75
CA ARG A 209 7.31 11.29 -3.65
C ARG A 209 8.46 11.86 -4.46
N ASP A 210 9.63 11.26 -4.37
CA ASP A 210 10.83 11.74 -5.04
C ASP A 210 10.69 11.60 -6.58
N TYR A 211 10.08 10.52 -7.08
CA TYR A 211 9.72 10.37 -8.50
C TYR A 211 8.63 11.34 -8.96
N LEU A 212 7.65 11.67 -8.12
CA LEU A 212 6.70 12.76 -8.40
C LEU A 212 7.46 14.10 -8.53
N GLY A 213 8.43 14.36 -7.66
CA GLY A 213 9.29 15.54 -7.74
C GLY A 213 10.08 15.61 -9.05
N ALA A 214 10.68 14.50 -9.48
CA ALA A 214 11.38 14.39 -10.76
C ALA A 214 10.42 14.61 -11.95
N LEU A 215 9.19 14.10 -11.88
CA LEU A 215 8.16 14.32 -12.91
C LEU A 215 7.78 15.80 -13.02
N ILE A 216 7.57 16.47 -11.89
CA ILE A 216 7.30 17.91 -11.88
C ILE A 216 8.50 18.67 -12.47
N ALA A 217 9.72 18.32 -12.08
CA ALA A 217 10.94 18.92 -12.61
C ALA A 217 10.99 18.84 -14.15
N HIS A 218 10.76 17.64 -14.71
CA HIS A 218 10.71 17.45 -16.16
C HIS A 218 9.67 18.36 -16.82
N ARG A 219 8.45 18.43 -16.25
CA ARG A 219 7.33 19.21 -16.79
C ARG A 219 7.58 20.72 -16.81
N ILE A 220 8.36 21.22 -15.85
CA ILE A 220 8.72 22.65 -15.76
C ILE A 220 10.05 22.97 -16.46
N GLY A 221 10.59 22.04 -17.25
CA GLY A 221 11.81 22.25 -18.05
C GLY A 221 13.12 22.09 -17.28
N LEU A 222 13.11 21.52 -16.07
CA LEU A 222 14.31 21.17 -15.33
C LEU A 222 14.81 19.78 -15.71
N ASP A 223 16.11 19.55 -15.52
CA ASP A 223 16.76 18.26 -15.73
C ASP A 223 16.37 17.27 -14.63
N HIS A 224 15.36 16.44 -14.91
CA HIS A 224 14.85 15.42 -13.99
C HIS A 224 15.90 14.40 -13.55
N ALA A 225 16.95 14.16 -14.33
CA ALA A 225 18.03 13.24 -13.94
C ALA A 225 18.89 13.81 -12.81
N LYS A 226 18.94 15.14 -12.67
CA LYS A 226 19.62 15.83 -11.55
C LYS A 226 18.70 16.09 -10.37
N ILE A 227 17.39 16.13 -10.61
CA ILE A 227 16.35 16.32 -9.59
C ILE A 227 15.82 14.94 -9.15
N ASP A 228 16.63 14.24 -8.35
CA ASP A 228 16.34 12.91 -7.81
C ASP A 228 15.46 12.91 -6.54
N SER A 229 15.00 14.08 -6.09
CA SER A 229 14.24 14.21 -4.84
C SER A 229 13.37 15.46 -4.81
N MET A 230 12.30 15.39 -4.01
CA MET A 230 11.39 16.52 -3.80
C MET A 230 12.13 17.75 -3.22
N ALA A 231 13.10 17.53 -2.33
CA ALA A 231 13.91 18.61 -1.77
C ALA A 231 14.73 19.34 -2.84
N ARG A 232 15.30 18.61 -3.81
CA ARG A 232 16.03 19.23 -4.92
C ARG A 232 15.11 20.02 -5.85
N LEU A 233 13.92 19.52 -6.14
CA LEU A 233 12.91 20.28 -6.90
C LEU A 233 12.63 21.61 -6.21
N VAL A 234 12.25 21.57 -4.93
CA VAL A 234 11.92 22.78 -4.17
C VAL A 234 13.08 23.76 -4.09
N GLY A 235 14.31 23.26 -3.99
CA GLY A 235 15.54 24.07 -3.99
C GLY A 235 15.77 24.86 -5.28
N GLN A 236 15.18 24.45 -6.41
CA GLN A 236 15.27 25.15 -7.71
C GLN A 236 14.14 26.18 -7.91
N LEU A 237 13.05 26.10 -7.15
CA LEU A 237 11.91 27.01 -7.31
C LEU A 237 12.22 28.41 -6.78
N ARG A 238 11.77 29.43 -7.50
CA ARG A 238 11.89 30.85 -7.13
C ARG A 238 10.56 31.55 -7.32
N GLN A 239 10.18 32.41 -6.38
CA GLN A 239 8.88 33.09 -6.42
C GLN A 239 8.74 33.99 -7.65
N ALA A 240 9.82 34.67 -8.06
CA ALA A 240 9.82 35.57 -9.21
C ALA A 240 9.61 34.86 -10.56
N THR A 241 9.93 33.57 -10.63
CA THR A 241 9.89 32.78 -11.88
C THR A 241 9.13 31.48 -11.68
N LEU A 242 8.10 31.50 -10.83
CA LEU A 242 7.36 30.29 -10.49
C LEU A 242 6.60 29.77 -11.73
N PRO A 243 6.87 28.54 -12.19
CA PRO A 243 6.19 27.99 -13.36
C PRO A 243 4.73 27.68 -13.04
N LYS A 244 3.87 27.78 -14.05
CA LYS A 244 2.47 27.32 -13.99
C LYS A 244 2.42 25.84 -14.32
N ASP A 245 2.27 25.01 -13.30
CA ASP A 245 2.07 23.57 -13.46
C ASP A 245 1.07 23.07 -12.42
N ALA A 246 0.10 22.27 -12.85
CA ALA A 246 -1.01 21.83 -12.01
C ALA A 246 -0.57 20.92 -10.85
N LEU A 247 0.51 20.14 -11.02
CA LEU A 247 1.05 19.33 -9.93
C LEU A 247 1.73 20.22 -8.90
N LEU A 248 2.48 21.22 -9.36
CA LEU A 248 3.12 22.17 -8.46
C LEU A 248 2.09 23.00 -7.68
N GLU A 249 1.04 23.48 -8.35
CA GLU A 249 -0.10 24.17 -7.73
C GLU A 249 -0.78 23.29 -6.66
N LEU A 250 -0.96 22.00 -6.93
CA LEU A 250 -1.48 21.04 -5.96
C LEU A 250 -0.61 20.97 -4.68
N LEU A 251 0.72 20.96 -4.82
CA LEU A 251 1.65 20.92 -3.68
C LEU A 251 1.60 22.22 -2.85
N PHE A 252 1.46 23.37 -3.50
CA PHE A 252 1.27 24.64 -2.81
C PHE A 252 -0.08 24.70 -2.07
N ALA A 253 -1.16 24.33 -2.75
CA ALA A 253 -2.50 24.31 -2.17
C ALA A 253 -2.62 23.34 -0.98
N GLY A 254 -1.89 22.21 -1.05
CA GLY A 254 -1.80 21.24 0.04
C GLY A 254 -0.93 21.68 1.23
N GLY A 255 -0.20 22.80 1.11
CA GLY A 255 0.75 23.26 2.12
C GLY A 255 2.02 22.40 2.22
N ASP A 256 2.29 21.55 1.21
CA ASP A 256 3.45 20.66 1.16
C ASP A 256 4.72 21.39 0.65
N ILE A 257 4.53 22.54 0.01
CA ILE A 257 5.57 23.51 -0.31
C ILE A 257 5.09 24.88 0.19
N ALA A 258 5.97 25.60 0.90
CA ALA A 258 5.68 26.94 1.42
C ALA A 258 6.87 27.89 1.24
N ALA A 259 6.65 29.19 1.42
CA ALA A 259 7.72 30.18 1.42
C ALA A 259 8.78 29.83 2.48
N HIS A 260 10.06 29.97 2.13
CA HIS A 260 11.15 29.66 3.05
C HIS A 260 11.19 30.69 4.19
N PRO A 261 11.15 30.28 5.46
CA PRO A 261 10.98 31.21 6.59
C PRO A 261 12.12 32.23 6.74
N GLN A 262 13.32 31.85 6.30
CA GLN A 262 14.55 32.66 6.45
C GLN A 262 15.13 33.18 5.13
N LYS A 263 14.56 32.81 3.97
CA LYS A 263 15.15 33.13 2.66
C LYS A 263 14.07 33.70 1.74
N PRO A 264 13.87 35.02 1.74
CA PRO A 264 12.87 35.67 0.89
C PRO A 264 12.99 35.24 -0.58
N GLY A 265 11.86 35.01 -1.24
CA GLY A 265 11.79 34.57 -2.63
C GLY A 265 12.14 33.09 -2.90
N ASN A 266 12.54 32.32 -1.88
CA ASN A 266 12.75 30.88 -1.97
C ASN A 266 11.61 30.10 -1.31
N PHE A 267 11.53 28.81 -1.63
CA PHE A 267 10.58 27.88 -1.04
C PHE A 267 11.27 26.82 -0.18
N ALA A 268 10.48 26.15 0.66
CA ALA A 268 10.89 25.02 1.48
C ALA A 268 9.82 23.92 1.42
N VAL A 269 10.27 22.67 1.58
CA VAL A 269 9.36 21.54 1.84
C VAL A 269 8.69 21.80 3.19
N ALA A 270 7.37 21.70 3.23
CA ALA A 270 6.55 22.07 4.37
C ALA A 270 5.47 21.02 4.64
N GLY A 271 4.63 21.26 5.66
CA GLY A 271 3.45 20.45 5.95
C GLY A 271 3.76 18.96 6.13
N TRP A 272 2.91 18.12 5.54
CA TRP A 272 3.02 16.67 5.63
C TRP A 272 4.31 16.14 4.97
N MET A 273 4.76 16.77 3.88
CA MET A 273 6.03 16.37 3.25
C MET A 273 7.24 16.55 4.17
N GLN A 274 7.27 17.59 5.01
CA GLN A 274 8.35 17.79 5.98
C GLN A 274 8.28 16.77 7.11
N GLU A 275 7.07 16.46 7.60
CA GLU A 275 6.83 15.45 8.62
C GLU A 275 7.34 14.07 8.17
N VAL A 276 6.90 13.61 6.99
CA VAL A 276 7.30 12.29 6.49
C VAL A 276 8.80 12.23 6.15
N THR A 277 9.40 13.34 5.73
CA THR A 277 10.87 13.43 5.57
C THR A 277 11.58 13.18 6.89
N SER A 278 11.08 13.77 7.97
CA SER A 278 11.67 13.63 9.30
C SER A 278 11.61 12.18 9.80
N ILE A 279 10.47 11.51 9.58
CA ILE A 279 10.28 10.11 9.97
C ILE A 279 11.11 9.17 9.12
N ARG A 280 11.16 9.37 7.79
CA ARG A 280 12.04 8.60 6.88
C ARG A 280 13.49 8.76 7.29
N ASN A 281 13.96 9.98 7.57
CA ASN A 281 15.33 10.22 8.01
C ASN A 281 15.65 9.44 9.29
N GLU A 282 14.71 9.34 10.23
CA GLU A 282 14.87 8.53 11.43
C GLU A 282 14.89 7.02 11.11
N LEU A 283 13.86 6.50 10.44
CA LEU A 283 13.60 5.05 10.32
C LEU A 283 14.28 4.35 9.14
N VAL A 284 14.81 5.13 8.18
CA VAL A 284 15.53 4.62 7.01
C VAL A 284 17.02 4.94 7.08
N HIS A 285 17.38 6.16 7.48
CA HIS A 285 18.77 6.62 7.39
C HIS A 285 19.53 6.57 8.72
N LYS A 286 18.87 6.79 9.86
CA LYS A 286 19.54 6.81 11.18
C LYS A 286 19.48 5.46 11.90
N ARG A 287 18.32 4.80 11.89
CA ARG A 287 18.12 3.50 12.54
C ARG A 287 16.94 2.74 11.94
N PRO A 288 16.92 1.40 11.97
CA PRO A 288 15.73 0.63 11.65
C PRO A 288 14.70 0.70 12.80
N TYR A 289 13.42 0.52 12.49
CA TYR A 289 12.40 0.25 13.49
C TYR A 289 12.70 -1.07 14.24
N GLY A 290 12.41 -1.13 15.54
CA GLY A 290 12.74 -2.29 16.39
C GLY A 290 14.13 -2.23 17.03
N SER A 291 14.96 -1.25 16.64
CA SER A 291 16.26 -1.00 17.27
C SER A 291 16.12 -0.57 18.73
N LYS A 292 15.10 0.22 19.07
CA LYS A 292 14.82 0.63 20.46
C LYS A 292 14.15 -0.50 21.25
N PHE A 293 14.54 -0.67 22.51
CA PHE A 293 14.05 -1.75 23.38
C PHE A 293 12.52 -1.84 23.41
N LYS A 294 11.82 -0.70 23.58
CA LYS A 294 10.35 -0.68 23.65
C LYS A 294 9.67 -1.12 22.35
N GLU A 295 10.25 -0.81 21.20
CA GLU A 295 9.72 -1.14 19.87
C GLU A 295 9.75 -2.66 19.58
N ARG A 296 10.50 -3.42 20.39
CA ARG A 296 10.62 -4.87 20.24
C ARG A 296 9.38 -5.63 20.70
N PHE A 297 8.59 -5.04 21.59
CA PHE A 297 7.47 -5.71 22.23
C PHE A 297 6.14 -5.08 21.81
N GLY A 298 5.15 -5.94 21.54
CA GLY A 298 3.75 -5.53 21.41
C GLY A 298 2.90 -6.07 22.54
N TRP A 299 1.68 -5.55 22.64
CA TRP A 299 0.70 -6.02 23.61
C TRP A 299 -0.71 -5.72 23.11
N VAL A 300 -1.70 -6.28 23.81
CA VAL A 300 -3.11 -6.07 23.53
C VAL A 300 -3.68 -4.99 24.46
N VAL A 301 -4.49 -4.08 23.90
CA VAL A 301 -5.17 -3.00 24.62
C VAL A 301 -6.68 -3.14 24.44
N PRO A 302 -7.48 -3.15 25.51
CA PRO A 302 -8.94 -3.23 25.39
C PRO A 302 -9.50 -1.95 24.76
N THR A 303 -10.45 -2.11 23.83
CA THR A 303 -11.26 -1.00 23.31
C THR A 303 -12.63 -1.00 23.95
N GLN A 304 -13.22 -2.19 24.10
CA GLN A 304 -14.47 -2.43 24.81
C GLN A 304 -14.42 -3.87 25.36
N LYS A 305 -13.97 -4.01 26.60
CA LYS A 305 -13.61 -5.29 27.21
C LYS A 305 -14.80 -6.25 27.28
N GLU A 306 -15.96 -5.71 27.61
CA GLU A 306 -17.24 -6.40 27.80
C GLU A 306 -17.77 -6.97 26.48
N ALA A 307 -17.41 -6.35 25.36
CA ALA A 307 -17.74 -6.82 24.01
C ALA A 307 -16.65 -7.72 23.41
N GLY A 308 -15.59 -8.03 24.17
CA GLY A 308 -14.45 -8.80 23.67
C GLY A 308 -13.62 -8.05 22.62
N LEU A 309 -13.71 -6.72 22.55
CA LEU A 309 -13.01 -5.91 21.54
C LEU A 309 -11.68 -5.38 22.06
N TYR A 310 -10.62 -5.67 21.32
CA TYR A 310 -9.25 -5.31 21.64
C TYR A 310 -8.50 -4.88 20.38
N ARG A 311 -7.36 -4.21 20.59
CA ARG A 311 -6.39 -3.88 19.54
C ARG A 311 -5.00 -4.36 19.91
N TYR A 312 -4.23 -4.82 18.94
CA TYR A 312 -2.79 -4.99 19.09
C TYR A 312 -2.12 -3.62 18.98
N PHE A 313 -1.11 -3.40 19.82
CA PHE A 313 -0.36 -2.14 19.87
C PHE A 313 1.13 -2.44 19.76
N ARG A 314 1.81 -1.71 18.87
CA ARG A 314 3.27 -1.73 18.77
C ARG A 314 3.80 -0.30 18.89
N PRO A 315 4.58 0.02 19.93
CA PRO A 315 5.05 1.37 20.13
C PRO A 315 6.05 1.75 19.03
N LEU A 316 5.97 3.01 18.62
CA LEU A 316 6.95 3.74 17.84
C LEU A 316 7.37 4.97 18.66
N ASN A 317 8.68 5.14 18.84
CA ASN A 317 9.23 6.28 19.55
C ASN A 317 9.94 7.22 18.55
N LEU A 318 9.30 8.35 18.25
CA LEU A 318 9.83 9.40 17.39
C LEU A 318 10.33 10.55 18.27
N ASN A 319 11.63 10.84 18.25
CA ASN A 319 12.24 12.05 18.82
C ASN A 319 11.76 12.46 20.24
N GLY A 320 11.51 11.49 21.13
CA GLY A 320 11.09 11.78 22.52
C GLY A 320 9.63 12.21 22.67
N SER A 321 8.80 12.10 21.63
CA SER A 321 7.36 12.27 21.72
C SER A 321 6.70 11.14 22.53
N ARG A 322 5.40 11.30 22.83
CA ARG A 322 4.55 10.24 23.38
C ARG A 322 4.63 8.99 22.49
N GLU A 323 4.54 7.80 23.08
CA GLU A 323 4.47 6.54 22.33
C GLU A 323 3.25 6.54 21.41
N HIS A 324 3.48 6.29 20.12
CA HIS A 324 2.43 6.10 19.11
C HIS A 324 2.38 4.63 18.69
N ASP A 325 1.23 4.15 18.23
CA ASP A 325 1.16 2.85 17.57
C ASP A 325 1.76 2.95 16.16
N VAL A 326 2.72 2.10 15.80
CA VAL A 326 3.42 2.19 14.50
C VAL A 326 2.44 2.04 13.34
N PHE A 327 1.42 1.18 13.46
CA PHE A 327 0.44 1.00 12.39
C PHE A 327 -0.51 2.19 12.25
N GLU A 328 -0.83 2.91 13.33
CA GLU A 328 -1.58 4.18 13.24
C GLU A 328 -0.77 5.26 12.51
N VAL A 329 0.54 5.36 12.80
CA VAL A 329 1.45 6.29 12.10
C VAL A 329 1.54 5.93 10.63
N ILE A 330 1.74 4.65 10.31
CA ILE A 330 1.79 4.15 8.92
C ILE A 330 0.47 4.42 8.21
N ARG A 331 -0.68 4.12 8.83
CA ARG A 331 -1.99 4.39 8.26
C ARG A 331 -2.19 5.88 7.93
N HIS A 332 -1.74 6.78 8.81
CA HIS A 332 -1.81 8.21 8.56
C HIS A 332 -1.03 8.60 7.29
N HIS A 333 0.25 8.22 7.21
CA HIS A 333 1.07 8.57 6.05
C HIS A 333 0.65 7.84 4.77
N TYR A 334 0.15 6.60 4.90
CA TYR A 334 -0.38 5.82 3.80
C TYR A 334 -1.60 6.50 3.17
N ALA A 335 -2.56 6.94 3.99
CA ALA A 335 -3.74 7.66 3.50
C ALA A 335 -3.37 8.99 2.83
N ARG A 336 -2.45 9.76 3.43
CA ARG A 336 -1.98 11.04 2.87
C ARG A 336 -1.21 10.86 1.55
N CYS A 337 -0.34 9.86 1.46
CA CYS A 337 0.39 9.55 0.24
C CYS A 337 -0.57 9.12 -0.88
N ASN A 338 -1.50 8.22 -0.58
CA ASN A 338 -2.49 7.77 -1.55
C ASN A 338 -3.40 8.92 -2.03
N ASP A 339 -3.84 9.81 -1.15
CA ASP A 339 -4.60 11.01 -1.51
C ASP A 339 -3.80 11.92 -2.47
N LEU A 340 -2.56 12.26 -2.10
CA LEU A 340 -1.69 13.09 -2.92
C LEU A 340 -1.44 12.46 -4.30
N MET A 341 -1.12 11.17 -4.35
CA MET A 341 -0.79 10.49 -5.60
C MET A 341 -2.00 10.29 -6.48
N HIS A 342 -3.18 10.07 -5.90
CA HIS A 342 -4.43 10.05 -6.63
C HIS A 342 -4.75 11.43 -7.24
N LYS A 343 -4.67 12.50 -6.44
CA LYS A 343 -4.88 13.88 -6.92
C LYS A 343 -3.87 14.28 -7.98
N SER A 344 -2.61 13.87 -7.80
CA SER A 344 -1.52 14.11 -8.75
C SER A 344 -1.74 13.38 -10.07
N ALA A 345 -2.19 12.12 -10.06
CA ALA A 345 -2.51 11.40 -11.29
C ALA A 345 -3.54 12.17 -12.14
N ARG A 346 -4.59 12.70 -11.51
CA ARG A 346 -5.61 13.53 -12.17
C ARG A 346 -5.08 14.89 -12.64
N ALA A 347 -4.34 15.58 -11.79
CA ALA A 347 -3.76 16.89 -12.11
C ALA A 347 -2.65 16.82 -13.15
N SER A 348 -2.07 15.64 -13.41
CA SER A 348 -1.01 15.45 -14.41
C SER A 348 -1.48 15.74 -15.84
N GLY A 349 -2.78 15.65 -16.11
CA GLY A 349 -3.37 15.78 -17.45
C GLY A 349 -3.16 14.56 -18.36
N ASN A 350 -2.49 13.50 -17.88
CA ASN A 350 -2.30 12.27 -18.64
C ASN A 350 -3.53 11.35 -18.58
N ASN A 351 -3.66 10.48 -19.58
CA ASN A 351 -4.76 9.51 -19.63
C ASN A 351 -4.56 8.39 -18.59
N ALA A 352 -5.32 8.44 -17.51
CA ALA A 352 -5.33 7.41 -16.46
C ALA A 352 -6.40 6.33 -16.64
N ALA A 353 -7.14 6.33 -17.76
CA ALA A 353 -8.22 5.40 -17.99
C ALA A 353 -7.73 3.96 -18.00
N MET A 354 -8.48 3.09 -17.32
CA MET A 354 -8.27 1.65 -17.40
C MET A 354 -8.53 1.16 -18.82
N THR A 355 -7.83 0.09 -19.17
CA THR A 355 -7.99 -0.55 -20.47
C THR A 355 -9.23 -1.42 -20.46
N HIS A 356 -10.10 -1.20 -21.42
CA HIS A 356 -11.27 -2.04 -21.62
C HIS A 356 -10.93 -3.16 -22.59
N ILE A 357 -10.91 -4.39 -22.09
CA ILE A 357 -10.85 -5.59 -22.94
C ILE A 357 -12.24 -5.77 -23.54
N THR A 358 -12.30 -5.89 -24.86
CA THR A 358 -13.51 -6.13 -25.63
C THR A 358 -13.49 -7.54 -26.23
N ASP A 359 -14.60 -7.98 -26.83
CA ASP A 359 -14.67 -9.26 -27.53
C ASP A 359 -13.61 -9.42 -28.63
N LYS A 360 -13.13 -8.30 -29.18
CA LYS A 360 -12.07 -8.29 -30.21
C LYS A 360 -10.69 -8.61 -29.65
N ASP A 361 -10.50 -8.44 -28.34
CA ASP A 361 -9.25 -8.70 -27.64
C ASP A 361 -9.18 -10.13 -27.07
N MET A 362 -10.29 -10.87 -27.11
CA MET A 362 -10.35 -12.26 -26.64
C MET A 362 -9.69 -13.22 -27.63
N ILE A 363 -8.54 -13.78 -27.24
CA ILE A 363 -7.80 -14.76 -28.07
C ILE A 363 -8.37 -16.18 -27.89
N SER A 364 -8.84 -16.55 -26.69
CA SER A 364 -9.51 -17.84 -26.43
C SER A 364 -10.32 -17.80 -25.14
N LEU A 365 -11.35 -18.66 -25.03
CA LEU A 365 -12.16 -18.85 -23.83
C LEU A 365 -12.26 -20.35 -23.51
N LYS A 366 -11.78 -20.76 -22.33
CA LYS A 366 -11.95 -22.14 -21.83
C LYS A 366 -12.96 -22.14 -20.69
N ILE A 367 -14.12 -22.76 -20.93
CA ILE A 367 -15.16 -22.94 -19.90
C ILE A 367 -14.95 -24.31 -19.26
N ARG A 368 -14.55 -24.35 -17.98
CA ARG A 368 -14.51 -25.61 -17.22
C ARG A 368 -15.94 -26.00 -16.81
N ARG A 369 -16.44 -27.15 -17.28
CA ARG A 369 -17.68 -27.76 -16.76
C ARG A 369 -17.34 -28.53 -15.49
N GLY A 370 -18.16 -28.40 -14.44
CA GLY A 370 -17.91 -28.88 -13.07
C GLY A 370 -17.85 -30.39 -12.85
N GLY A 371 -17.13 -31.13 -13.70
CA GLY A 371 -16.90 -32.57 -13.57
C GLY A 371 -15.50 -33.04 -14.00
N GLU A 372 -14.63 -32.15 -14.48
CA GLU A 372 -13.22 -32.50 -14.68
C GLU A 372 -12.51 -32.41 -13.32
N ALA A 373 -12.40 -33.56 -12.65
CA ALA A 373 -11.56 -33.71 -11.48
C ALA A 373 -10.14 -33.24 -11.84
N SER A 374 -9.61 -32.32 -11.02
CA SER A 374 -8.20 -31.94 -11.02
C SER A 374 -7.36 -33.19 -10.72
N GLY A 375 -6.79 -33.76 -11.78
CA GLY A 375 -5.74 -34.77 -11.70
C GLY A 375 -4.35 -34.15 -11.56
#